data_AF-A0A7Y2YRU6-F1
#
_entry.id   AF-A0A7Y2YRU6-F1
#
_cell.length_a   1.000
_cell.length_b   1.000
_cell.length_c   1.000
_cell.angle_alpha   90.00
_cell.angle_beta   90.00
_cell.angle_gamma   90.00
#
_symmetry.space_group_name_H-M   'P 1'
#
loop_
_entity.id
_entity.type
_entity.pdbx_description
1 polymer ?
#
loop_
_entity_poly.entity_id
_entity_poly.type
_entity_poly.pdbx_seq_one_letter_code
_entity_poly.pdbx_strand_id
1 'polypeptide(L)'
;STHRLRNEYYGLPRDRERLIERTTKEVVHEVGHSFGLVHCQDYACVMHAATYVEDVDLKSADFCPACRSLLHEGDLAGATG
;
A
#
# COMPACT_ATOMS: atom_id res chain seq x y z
N SER A 1 0.67 12.15 -1.85
CA SER A 1 0.63 13.31 -0.92
C SER A 1 0.22 12.84 0.46
N THR A 2 0.91 13.23 1.53
CA THR A 2 0.61 12.77 2.91
C THR A 2 -0.52 13.54 3.59
N HIS A 3 -1.08 14.58 2.95
CA HIS A 3 -2.04 15.49 3.60
C HIS A 3 -3.24 14.74 4.19
N ARG A 4 -3.83 13.83 3.41
CA ARG A 4 -4.95 12.98 3.81
C ARG A 4 -4.61 11.82 4.76
N LEU A 5 -3.32 11.59 5.04
CA LEU A 5 -2.87 10.52 5.95
C LEU A 5 -2.68 11.01 7.38
N ARG A 6 -2.71 12.34 7.57
CA ARG A 6 -2.55 13.00 8.87
C ARG A 6 -3.85 12.92 9.65
N ASN A 7 -3.77 12.51 10.91
CA ASN A 7 -4.91 12.56 11.84
C ASN A 7 -5.52 13.97 11.93
N GLU A 8 -4.67 14.99 11.85
CA GLU A 8 -5.09 16.38 11.92
C GLU A 8 -6.07 16.77 10.80
N TYR A 9 -6.02 16.09 9.65
CA TYR A 9 -7.00 16.28 8.57
C TYR A 9 -8.44 15.92 8.99
N TYR A 10 -8.56 14.99 9.95
CA TYR A 10 -9.82 14.47 10.47
C TYR A 10 -10.19 15.09 11.83
N GLY A 11 -9.49 16.14 12.27
CA GLY A 11 -9.70 16.78 13.58
C GLY A 11 -9.20 15.95 14.76
N LEU A 12 -8.43 14.88 14.51
CA LEU A 12 -7.83 14.05 15.55
C LEU A 12 -6.45 14.59 15.97
N PRO A 13 -6.00 14.29 17.21
CA PRO A 13 -4.66 14.64 17.65
C PRO A 13 -3.58 14.07 16.73
N ARG A 14 -2.51 14.84 16.56
CA ARG A 14 -1.33 14.42 15.79
C ARG A 14 -0.80 13.10 16.33
N ASP A 15 -0.66 12.15 15.42
CA ASP A 15 -0.05 10.85 15.69
C ASP A 15 1.02 10.59 14.63
N ARG A 16 2.28 10.67 15.05
CA ARG A 16 3.43 10.50 14.15
C ARG A 16 3.60 9.05 13.74
N GLU A 17 3.27 8.10 14.61
CA GLU A 17 3.42 6.67 14.34
C GLU A 17 2.41 6.25 13.27
N ARG A 18 1.14 6.65 13.42
CA ARG A 18 0.10 6.45 12.40
C ARG A 18 0.45 7.08 11.07
N LEU A 19 1.00 8.30 11.08
CA LEU A 19 1.41 8.95 9.84
C LEU A 19 2.51 8.15 9.12
N ILE A 20 3.51 7.65 9.85
CA ILE A 20 4.58 6.83 9.28
C ILE A 20 4.02 5.52 8.76
N GLU A 21 3.21 4.83 9.54
CA GLU A 21 2.58 3.56 9.15
C GLU A 21 1.80 3.71 7.85
N ARG A 22 0.87 4.67 7.79
CA ARG A 22 0.05 4.94 6.60
C ARG A 22 0.91 5.33 5.40
N THR A 23 1.93 6.16 5.61
CA THR A 23 2.84 6.55 4.54
C THR A 23 3.61 5.35 3.99
N THR A 24 4.08 4.45 4.86
CA THR A 24 4.76 3.22 4.46
C THR A 24 3.84 2.34 3.62
N LYS A 25 2.58 2.12 4.05
CA LYS A 25 1.61 1.32 3.29
C LYS A 25 1.35 1.89 1.89
N GLU A 26 1.15 3.19 1.79
CA GLU A 26 0.91 3.85 0.50
C GLU A 26 2.17 3.85 -0.39
N VAL A 27 3.37 4.04 0.19
CA VAL A 27 4.62 3.92 -0.59
C VAL A 27 4.79 2.51 -1.14
N VAL A 28 4.56 1.47 -0.32
CA VAL A 28 4.65 0.07 -0.78
C VAL A 28 3.60 -0.22 -1.86
N HIS A 29 2.38 0.34 -1.74
CA HIS A 29 1.33 0.24 -2.76
C HIS A 29 1.77 0.81 -4.12
N GLU A 30 2.26 2.05 -4.14
CA GLU A 30 2.71 2.71 -5.37
C GLU A 30 3.98 2.07 -5.96
N VAL A 31 4.87 1.57 -5.10
CA VAL A 31 6.01 0.76 -5.55
C VAL A 31 5.52 -0.53 -6.20
N GLY A 32 4.51 -1.20 -5.62
CA GLY A 32 3.88 -2.37 -6.23
C GLY A 32 3.34 -2.09 -7.64
N HIS A 33 2.71 -0.93 -7.85
CA HIS A 33 2.30 -0.47 -9.19
C HIS A 33 3.50 -0.30 -10.14
N SER A 34 4.63 0.19 -9.65
CA SER A 34 5.87 0.30 -10.44
C SER A 34 6.42 -1.06 -10.89
N PHE A 35 6.10 -2.14 -10.17
CA PHE A 35 6.41 -3.54 -10.54
C PHE A 35 5.27 -4.22 -11.33
N GLY A 36 4.24 -3.48 -11.77
CA GLY A 36 3.16 -4.00 -12.60
C GLY A 36 2.01 -4.67 -11.85
N LEU A 37 1.99 -4.59 -10.51
CA LEU A 37 0.83 -5.04 -9.75
C LEU A 37 -0.36 -4.10 -9.98
N VAL A 38 -1.55 -4.67 -10.03
CA VAL A 38 -2.82 -3.94 -10.06
C VAL A 38 -3.51 -4.00 -8.70
N HIS A 39 -4.60 -3.25 -8.53
CA HIS A 39 -5.38 -3.28 -7.30
C HIS A 39 -5.84 -4.70 -6.94
N CYS A 40 -5.70 -5.05 -5.66
CA CYS A 40 -6.10 -6.33 -5.11
C CYS A 40 -7.48 -6.24 -4.43
N GLN A 41 -8.27 -7.30 -4.55
CA GLN A 41 -9.58 -7.41 -3.87
C GLN A 41 -9.44 -7.85 -2.41
N ASP A 42 -8.27 -8.35 -1.99
CA ASP A 42 -7.99 -8.70 -0.61
C ASP A 42 -7.78 -7.43 0.22
N TYR A 43 -8.73 -7.13 1.12
CA TYR A 43 -8.71 -5.97 2.00
C TYR A 43 -7.48 -5.90 2.93
N ALA A 44 -6.85 -7.03 3.22
CA ALA A 44 -5.64 -7.06 4.04
C ALA A 44 -4.37 -6.82 3.21
N CYS A 45 -4.43 -6.87 1.88
CA CYS A 45 -3.27 -6.69 1.02
C CYS A 45 -2.91 -5.21 0.88
N VAL A 46 -1.61 -4.89 0.88
CA VAL A 46 -1.11 -3.53 0.64
C VAL A 46 -1.57 -2.96 -0.73
N MET A 47 -1.82 -3.82 -1.71
CA MET A 47 -2.35 -3.47 -3.03
C MET A 47 -3.87 -3.23 -3.06
N HIS A 48 -4.57 -3.33 -1.92
CA HIS A 48 -5.97 -2.92 -1.86
C HIS A 48 -6.11 -1.41 -2.08
N ALA A 49 -7.06 -1.04 -2.94
CA ALA A 49 -7.35 0.37 -3.22
C ALA A 49 -8.03 1.01 -2.02
N ALA A 50 -7.44 2.08 -1.48
CA ALA A 50 -7.96 2.79 -0.32
C ALA A 50 -8.62 4.11 -0.74
N THR A 51 -9.91 4.27 -0.43
CA THR A 51 -10.62 5.54 -0.67
C THR A 51 -10.59 6.43 0.56
N TYR A 52 -10.59 5.83 1.76
CA TYR A 52 -10.57 6.53 3.04
C TYR A 52 -9.32 6.14 3.86
N VAL A 53 -9.01 6.90 4.91
CA VAL A 53 -7.81 6.63 5.72
C VAL A 53 -7.99 5.34 6.54
N GLU A 54 -9.23 5.04 6.88
CA GLU A 54 -9.66 3.82 7.56
C GLU A 54 -9.35 2.58 6.70
N ASP A 55 -9.47 2.67 5.38
CA ASP A 55 -9.08 1.58 4.47
C ASP A 55 -7.56 1.34 4.53
N VAL A 56 -6.77 2.42 4.64
CA VAL A 56 -5.31 2.35 4.82
C VAL A 56 -4.94 1.77 6.19
N ASP A 57 -5.71 2.09 7.22
CA ASP A 57 -5.52 1.53 8.56
C ASP A 57 -5.86 0.03 8.60
N LEU A 58 -6.86 -0.42 7.84
CA LEU A 58 -7.31 -1.81 7.78
C LEU A 58 -6.34 -2.74 7.03
N LYS A 59 -5.72 -2.28 5.94
CA LYS A 59 -4.80 -3.12 5.16
C LYS A 59 -3.46 -3.32 5.88
N SER A 60 -2.80 -4.45 5.62
CA SER A 60 -1.41 -4.69 6.03
C SER A 60 -0.43 -3.88 5.16
N ALA A 61 0.81 -3.74 5.63
CA ALA A 61 1.93 -3.32 4.79
C ALA A 61 2.46 -4.44 3.88
N ASP A 62 1.94 -5.67 4.03
CA ASP A 62 2.36 -6.85 3.28
C ASP A 62 1.55 -7.09 2.00
N PHE A 63 2.23 -7.65 1.00
CA PHE A 63 1.57 -8.29 -0.14
C PHE A 63 0.94 -9.63 0.28
N CYS A 64 -0.30 -9.87 -0.15
CA CYS A 64 -0.94 -11.18 -0.06
C CYS A 64 -0.18 -12.22 -0.91
N PRO A 65 -0.40 -13.53 -0.70
CA PRO A 65 0.30 -14.57 -1.44
C PRO A 65 0.21 -14.41 -2.96
N ALA A 66 -0.95 -14.00 -3.50
CA ALA A 66 -1.14 -13.81 -4.93
C ALA A 66 -0.29 -12.66 -5.50
N CYS A 67 -0.32 -11.47 -4.87
CA CYS A 67 0.53 -10.36 -5.30
C CYS A 67 2.02 -10.66 -5.15
N ARG A 68 2.41 -11.42 -4.11
CA ARG A 68 3.80 -11.84 -3.91
C ARG A 68 4.27 -12.78 -5.03
N SER A 69 3.46 -13.73 -5.47
CA SER A 69 3.79 -14.60 -6.59
C SER A 69 4.00 -13.80 -7.89
N LEU A 70 3.13 -12.82 -8.17
CA LEU A 70 3.25 -11.97 -9.37
C LEU A 70 4.54 -11.13 -9.38
N LEU A 71 5.04 -10.68 -8.23
CA LEU A 71 6.32 -9.98 -8.14
C LEU A 71 7.50 -10.90 -8.53
N HIS A 72 7.48 -12.15 -8.07
CA HIS A 72 8.51 -13.13 -8.42
C HIS A 72 8.47 -13.55 -9.91
N GLU A 73 7.30 -13.50 -10.54
CA GLU A 73 7.16 -13.71 -11.98
C GLU A 73 7.69 -12.51 -12.79
N GLY A 74 7.50 -11.28 -12.29
CA GLY A 74 8.04 -10.05 -12.89
C GLY A 74 9.57 -9.99 -12.90
N ASP A 75 10.23 -10.52 -11.87
CA ASP A 75 11.71 -10.62 -11.80
C ASP A 75 12.29 -11.49 -12.94
N LEU A 76 11.56 -12.49 -13.42
CA LEU A 76 11.98 -13.36 -14.54
C LEU A 76 11.79 -12.70 -15.90
N ALA A 77 10.78 -11.83 -16.05
CA ALA A 77 10.53 -11.11 -17.29
C ALA A 77 11.50 -9.93 -17.52
N GLY A 78 12.04 -9.33 -16.44
CA GLY A 78 13.06 -8.27 -16.52
C GLY A 78 14.48 -8.76 -16.84
N ALA A 79 14.75 -10.07 -16.71
CA ALA A 79 16.07 -10.66 -16.96
C ALA A 79 16.33 -11.04 -18.44
N THR A 80 15.36 -10.81 -19.33
CA THR A 80 15.47 -11.09 -20.78
C THR A 80 15.57 -9.83 -21.66
N GLY A 81 15.89 -8.66 -21.07
CA GLY A 81 16.09 -7.40 -21.79
C GLY A 81 17.55 -7.11 -22.10
#